data_AF-A0ABD0YDU0-F1
#
_entry.id   AF-A0ABD0YDU0-F1
#
_cell.length_a   1.000
_cell.length_b   1.000
_cell.length_c   1.000
_cell.angle_alpha   90.00
_cell.angle_beta   90.00
_cell.angle_gamma   90.00
#
_symmetry.space_group_name_H-M   'P 1'
#
loop_
_entity.id
_entity.type
_entity.pdbx_description
1 polymer ?
#
loop_
_entity_poly.entity_id
_entity_poly.type
_entity_poly.pdbx_seq_one_letter_code
_entity_poly.pdbx_strand_id
1 'polypeptide(L)'
;MLKEDRVKPENYIYNLLIAATANVGYTKKAFQLFNQMKKRGLKVTGATYTSLFNACAKSPWKSDGLTRATHIRDLINQNAYVLNQSNYHAMIKGYKISIHFQ
;
A
#
# COMPACT_ATOMS: atom_id res chain seq x y z
N MET A 1 4.61 5.71 19.49
CA MET A 1 4.71 6.40 18.18
C MET A 1 6.13 6.91 18.06
N LEU A 2 6.81 6.71 16.91
CA LEU A 2 8.20 7.14 16.64
C LEU A 2 8.34 8.68 16.65
N LYS A 3 8.30 9.26 17.84
CA LYS A 3 8.78 10.61 18.13
C LYS A 3 9.77 10.42 19.26
N GLU A 4 11.06 10.40 18.93
CA GLU A 4 12.16 11.05 19.68
C GLU A 4 13.55 10.52 19.40
N ASP A 5 13.71 9.42 18.64
CA ASP A 5 15.04 9.10 18.09
C ASP A 5 15.21 9.76 16.73
N ARG A 6 16.26 10.57 16.60
CA ARG A 6 16.68 11.29 15.37
C ARG A 6 17.12 10.34 14.24
N VAL A 7 16.75 9.07 14.30
CA VAL A 7 17.01 8.06 13.27
C VAL A 7 15.92 8.18 12.21
N LYS A 8 16.31 8.55 10.99
CA LYS A 8 15.38 8.57 9.85
C LYS A 8 15.05 7.11 9.51
N PRO A 9 13.77 6.67 9.62
CA PRO A 9 13.43 5.29 9.26
C PRO A 9 13.85 4.98 7.82
N GLU A 10 14.61 3.90 7.69
CA GLU A 10 15.08 3.36 6.42
C GLU A 10 13.94 2.66 5.65
N ASN A 11 14.19 2.29 4.39
CA ASN A 11 13.24 1.56 3.53
C ASN A 11 12.58 0.38 4.25
N TYR A 12 13.35 -0.38 5.01
CA TYR A 12 12.88 -1.55 5.76
C TYR A 12 11.80 -1.20 6.79
N ILE A 13 12.01 -0.15 7.58
CA ILE A 13 11.07 0.27 8.63
C ILE A 13 9.75 0.75 8.03
N TYR A 14 9.79 1.49 6.92
CA TYR A 14 8.57 1.88 6.21
C TYR A 14 7.81 0.67 5.69
N ASN A 15 8.49 -0.30 5.07
CA ASN A 15 7.85 -1.53 4.58
C ASN A 15 7.20 -2.31 5.74
N LEU A 16 7.89 -2.43 6.88
CA LEU A 16 7.35 -3.09 8.07
C LEU A 16 6.08 -2.38 8.59
N LEU A 17 6.12 -1.06 8.73
CA LEU A 17 4.97 -0.28 9.23
C LEU A 17 3.79 -0.30 8.26
N ILE A 18 4.05 -0.23 6.95
CA ILE A 18 3.01 -0.34 5.91
C ILE A 18 2.38 -1.74 5.96
N ALA A 19 3.18 -2.80 6.05
CA ALA A 19 2.67 -4.17 6.16
C ALA A 19 1.84 -4.39 7.43
N ALA A 20 2.33 -3.93 8.59
CA ALA A 20 1.62 -4.04 9.86
C ALA A 20 0.27 -3.31 9.82
N THR A 21 0.24 -2.07 9.32
CA THR A 21 -0.99 -1.27 9.21
C THR A 21 -1.95 -1.82 8.16
N ALA A 22 -1.45 -2.33 7.04
CA ALA A 22 -2.25 -3.03 6.04
C ALA A 22 -2.93 -4.27 6.63
N ASN A 23 -2.24 -5.02 7.48
CA ASN A 23 -2.73 -6.27 8.03
C ASN A 23 -3.95 -6.10 8.94
N VAL A 24 -4.07 -4.96 9.60
CA VAL A 24 -5.21 -4.58 10.46
C VAL A 24 -6.25 -3.71 9.75
N GLY A 25 -6.15 -3.53 8.42
CA GLY A 25 -7.12 -2.75 7.64
C GLY A 25 -7.03 -1.24 7.84
N TYR A 26 -5.92 -0.72 8.37
CA TYR A 26 -5.72 0.72 8.58
C TYR A 26 -5.24 1.39 7.29
N THR A 27 -6.09 1.35 6.26
CA THR A 27 -5.78 1.79 4.90
C THR A 27 -5.30 3.23 4.85
N LYS A 28 -5.97 4.16 5.54
CA LYS A 28 -5.53 5.56 5.62
C LYS A 28 -4.10 5.70 6.15
N LYS A 29 -3.73 4.95 7.19
CA LYS A 29 -2.40 5.01 7.80
C LYS A 29 -1.33 4.40 6.89
N ALA A 30 -1.64 3.28 6.24
CA ALA A 30 -0.74 2.64 5.28
C ALA A 30 -0.39 3.61 4.13
N PHE A 31 -1.37 4.33 3.60
CA PHE A 31 -1.16 5.31 2.53
C PHE A 31 -0.42 6.58 3.01
N GLN A 32 -0.64 7.02 4.25
CA GLN A 32 0.17 8.10 4.84
C GLN A 32 1.65 7.72 4.91
N LEU A 33 1.97 6.50 5.36
CA LEU A 33 3.34 5.99 5.43
C LEU A 33 3.97 5.87 4.04
N PHE A 34 3.22 5.36 3.06
CA PHE A 34 3.65 5.31 1.67
C PHE A 34 3.98 6.70 1.09
N ASN A 35 3.13 7.69 1.34
CA ASN A 35 3.38 9.06 0.87
C ASN A 35 4.61 9.68 1.54
N GLN A 36 4.84 9.40 2.83
CA GLN A 36 6.06 9.83 3.52
C GLN A 36 7.31 9.15 2.96
N MET A 37 7.23 7.86 2.64
CA MET A 37 8.30 7.12 1.98
C MET A 37 8.67 7.76 0.64
N LYS A 38 7.68 8.03 -0.22
CA LYS A 38 7.88 8.74 -1.50
C LYS A 38 8.48 10.13 -1.30
N LYS A 39 7.96 10.93 -0.37
CA LYS A 39 8.44 12.30 -0.08
C LYS A 39 9.91 12.31 0.38
N ARG A 40 10.38 11.23 0.98
CA ARG A 40 11.77 11.06 1.42
C ARG A 40 12.70 10.47 0.35
N GLY A 41 12.20 10.21 -0.86
CA GLY A 41 12.97 9.57 -1.92
C GLY A 41 13.32 8.10 -1.63
N LEU A 42 12.59 7.46 -0.71
CA LEU A 42 12.80 6.07 -0.35
C LEU A 42 12.23 5.15 -1.44
N LYS A 43 12.95 4.05 -1.71
CA LYS A 43 12.64 3.13 -2.82
C LYS A 43 11.38 2.33 -2.53
N VAL A 44 10.30 2.64 -3.24
CA VAL A 44 9.10 1.81 -3.25
C VAL A 44 9.43 0.45 -3.90
N THR A 45 8.99 -0.64 -3.27
CA THR A 45 9.28 -2.01 -3.71
C THR A 45 8.01 -2.80 -3.96
N GLY A 46 8.14 -3.98 -4.57
CA GLY A 46 7.04 -4.94 -4.67
C GLY A 46 6.39 -5.24 -3.32
N ALA A 47 7.17 -5.38 -2.23
CA ALA A 47 6.61 -5.60 -0.90
C ALA A 47 5.72 -4.42 -0.42
N THR A 48 6.11 -3.19 -0.77
CA THR A 48 5.32 -1.98 -0.50
C THR A 48 3.97 -2.05 -1.22
N TYR A 49 3.97 -2.36 -2.52
CA TYR A 49 2.73 -2.46 -3.32
C TYR A 49 1.82 -3.60 -2.86
N THR A 50 2.36 -4.78 -2.57
CA THR A 50 1.59 -5.90 -2.01
C THR A 50 0.89 -5.50 -0.71
N SER A 51 1.59 -4.80 0.17
CA SER A 51 1.03 -4.33 1.44
C SER A 51 -0.09 -3.30 1.21
N LEU A 52 0.07 -2.38 0.27
CA LEU A 52 -0.97 -1.39 -0.06
C LEU A 52 -2.23 -2.03 -0.65
N PHE A 53 -2.09 -2.98 -1.58
CA PHE A 53 -3.24 -3.70 -2.12
C PHE A 53 -3.96 -4.53 -1.05
N ASN A 54 -3.21 -5.17 -0.13
CA ASN A 54 -3.80 -5.85 1.02
C ASN A 54 -4.55 -4.88 1.94
N ALA A 55 -4.02 -3.67 2.16
CA ALA A 55 -4.71 -2.63 2.91
C ALA A 55 -6.02 -2.19 2.24
N CYS A 56 -6.04 -2.08 0.91
CA CYS A 56 -7.25 -1.78 0.15
C CYS A 56 -8.28 -2.91 0.29
N ALA A 57 -7.85 -4.17 0.19
CA ALA A 57 -8.73 -5.32 0.36
C ALA A 57 -9.34 -5.38 1.78
N LYS A 58 -8.54 -5.05 2.80
CA LYS A 58 -8.98 -5.05 4.20
C LYS A 58 -9.68 -3.75 4.62
N SER A 59 -9.85 -2.78 3.73
CA SER A 59 -10.53 -1.54 4.06
C SER A 59 -11.98 -1.81 4.49
N PRO A 60 -12.44 -1.22 5.61
CA PRO A 60 -13.85 -1.27 5.98
C PRO A 60 -14.72 -0.42 5.02
N TRP A 61 -14.14 0.59 4.37
CA TRP A 61 -14.80 1.40 3.35
C TRP A 61 -14.42 0.89 1.95
N LYS A 62 -15.32 0.14 1.31
CA LYS A 62 -15.03 -0.54 0.03
C LYS A 62 -14.78 0.43 -1.12
N SER A 63 -15.52 1.53 -1.18
CA SER A 63 -15.32 2.59 -2.17
C SER A 63 -13.93 3.23 -2.04
N ASP A 64 -13.51 3.62 -0.83
CA ASP A 64 -12.17 4.16 -0.57
C ASP A 64 -11.07 3.13 -0.89
N GLY A 65 -11.28 1.86 -0.52
CA GLY A 65 -10.37 0.76 -0.87
C GLY A 65 -10.19 0.61 -2.38
N LEU A 66 -11.27 0.66 -3.15
CA LEU A 66 -11.25 0.61 -4.61
C LEU A 66 -10.52 1.83 -5.20
N THR A 67 -10.91 3.05 -4.81
CA THR A 67 -10.28 4.29 -5.28
C THR A 67 -8.77 4.31 -5.01
N ARG A 68 -8.36 3.78 -3.86
CA ARG A 68 -6.93 3.67 -3.52
C ARG A 68 -6.24 2.58 -4.33
N ALA A 69 -6.88 1.44 -4.57
CA ALA A 69 -6.33 0.38 -5.41
C ALA A 69 -6.14 0.84 -6.86
N THR A 70 -7.12 1.56 -7.44
CA THR A 70 -6.98 2.16 -8.78
C THR A 70 -5.85 3.17 -8.82
N HIS A 71 -5.73 4.04 -7.82
CA HIS A 71 -4.62 4.98 -7.74
C HIS A 71 -3.26 4.28 -7.73
N ILE A 72 -3.09 3.20 -6.96
CA ILE A 72 -1.84 2.43 -6.93
C ILE A 72 -1.54 1.79 -8.29
N ARG A 73 -2.54 1.21 -8.95
CA ARG A 73 -2.38 0.64 -10.30
C ARG A 73 -1.92 1.71 -11.30
N ASP A 74 -2.54 2.89 -11.27
CA ASP A 74 -2.19 3.96 -12.18
C ASP A 74 -0.76 4.49 -11.92
N LEU A 75 -0.34 4.55 -10.65
CA LEU A 75 1.06 4.87 -10.29
C LEU A 75 2.06 3.82 -10.78
N ILE A 76 1.73 2.53 -10.70
CA ILE A 76 2.58 1.44 -11.19
C ILE A 76 2.77 1.57 -12.70
N ASN A 77 1.68 1.83 -13.43
CA ASN A 77 1.70 2.04 -14.88
C ASN A 77 2.54 3.27 -15.26
N GLN A 78 2.35 4.39 -14.57
CA GLN A 78 3.12 5.63 -14.81
C GLN A 78 4.61 5.46 -14.56
N ASN A 79 5.00 4.69 -13.54
CA ASN A 79 6.39 4.44 -13.21
C ASN A 79 7.02 3.27 -14.00
N ALA A 80 6.27 2.67 -14.94
CA ALA A 80 6.65 1.46 -15.67
C ALA A 80 7.20 0.34 -14.75
N TYR A 81 6.67 0.23 -13.53
CA TYR A 81 7.16 -0.73 -12.55
C TYR A 81 6.63 -2.12 -12.87
N VAL A 82 7.53 -3.08 -13.12
CA VAL A 82 7.15 -4.47 -13.40
C VAL A 82 6.75 -5.15 -12.10
N LEU A 83 5.45 -5.46 -11.98
CA LEU A 83 4.91 -6.23 -10.86
C LEU A 83 5.30 -7.70 -10.97
N ASN A 84 5.50 -8.35 -9.82
CA ASN A 84 5.70 -9.79 -9.74
C ASN A 84 4.39 -10.53 -9.43
N GLN A 85 4.42 -11.86 -9.41
CA GLN A 85 3.25 -12.70 -9.15
C GLN A 85 2.55 -12.36 -7.82
N SER A 86 3.31 -12.10 -6.75
CA SER A 86 2.75 -11.73 -5.45
C SER A 86 2.01 -10.39 -5.50
N ASN A 87 2.51 -9.43 -6.29
CA ASN A 87 1.85 -8.15 -6.50
C ASN A 87 0.52 -8.32 -7.22
N TYR A 88 0.48 -9.10 -8.31
CA TYR A 88 -0.74 -9.36 -9.06
C TYR A 88 -1.80 -10.08 -8.21
N HIS A 89 -1.40 -11.07 -7.42
CA HIS A 89 -2.30 -11.76 -6.48
C HIS A 89 -2.94 -10.80 -5.47
N ALA A 90 -2.14 -9.93 -4.86
CA ALA A 90 -2.64 -8.92 -3.92
C ALA A 90 -3.55 -7.90 -4.61
N MET A 91 -3.20 -7.46 -5.82
CA MET A 91 -4.00 -6.54 -6.62
C MET A 91 -5.38 -7.13 -6.93
N ILE A 92 -5.44 -8.38 -7.40
CA ILE A 92 -6.70 -9.10 -7.67
C ILE A 92 -7.55 -9.18 -6.40
N LYS A 93 -6.96 -9.48 -5.24
CA LYS A 93 -7.68 -9.47 -3.95
C LYS A 93 -8.25 -8.09 -3.62
N GLY A 94 -7.49 -7.03 -3.86
CA GLY A 94 -7.94 -5.64 -3.69
C GLY A 94 -9.17 -5.30 -4.53
N TYR A 95 -9.21 -5.76 -5.78
CA TYR A 95 -10.34 -5.53 -6.70
C TYR A 95 -11.52 -6.49 -6.51
N LYS A 96 -11.28 -7.72 -6.07
CA LYS A 96 -12.32 -8.75 -5.91
C LYS A 96 -13.47 -8.33 -4.99
N ILE A 97 -13.20 -7.43 -4.04
CA ILE A 97 -14.21 -6.90 -3.12
C ILE A 97 -15.18 -5.92 -3.78
N SER A 98 -14.83 -5.34 -4.92
CA SER A 98 -15.74 -4.44 -5.66
C SER A 98 -16.71 -5.17 -6.58
N ILE A 99 -16.45 -6.44 -6.91
CA ILE A 99 -17.29 -7.22 -7.84
C ILE A 99 -18.47 -7.88 -7.11
N HIS A 100 -18.42 -8.01 -5.77
CA HIS A 100 -19.53 -8.58 -4.99
C HIS A 100 -20.61 -7.55 -4.58
N PHE A 101 -20.57 -6.33 -5.11
CA PHE A 101 -21.57 -5.28 -4.84
C PHE A 101 -22.19 -4.67 -6.11
N GLN A 102 -22.05 -5.34 -7.26
CA GLN A 102 -22.93 -5.16 -8.43
C GLN A 102 -23.82 -6.39 -8.57
#